data_AF-A0A7V8NMF8-F1
#
_entry.id   AF-A0A7V8NMF8-F1
#
_cell.length_a   1.000
_cell.length_b   1.000
_cell.length_c   1.000
_cell.angle_alpha   90.00
_cell.angle_beta   90.00
_cell.angle_gamma   90.00
#
_symmetry.space_group_name_H-M   'P 1'
#
loop_
_entity.id
_entity.type
_entity.pdbx_description
1 polymer ?
#
loop_
_entity_poly.entity_id
_entity_poly.type
_entity_poly.pdbx_seq_one_letter_code
_entity_poly.pdbx_strand_id
1 'polypeptide(L)'
;MSELTADQALFLLQNVYLGPLKNESRVTRKVLEAVPADKCQHRPDPVSKSAIELVRHIAVAENRFLETVIDGVFDVNAAALPDTVKTPQEIASWYEQRFAKNYEALKKLSGEQLAKMVDFRGLFERPAVSFALLGMVHTIHHRGQLSSYLRCMG
;
A
#
# COMPACT_ATOMS: atom_id res chain seq x y z
N MET A 1 -21.75 15.47 -11.40
CA MET A 1 -21.43 15.05 -10.02
C MET A 1 -20.74 16.23 -9.36
N SER A 2 -21.10 16.62 -8.14
CA SER A 2 -20.41 17.70 -7.44
C SER A 2 -18.97 17.30 -7.13
N GLU A 3 -18.03 18.22 -7.26
CA GLU A 3 -16.65 18.00 -6.86
C GLU A 3 -16.55 17.76 -5.35
N LEU A 4 -15.60 16.90 -4.94
CA LEU A 4 -15.33 16.59 -3.54
C LEU A 4 -14.78 17.84 -2.84
N THR A 5 -15.44 18.31 -1.78
CA THR A 5 -14.97 19.48 -1.03
C THR A 5 -13.79 19.14 -0.11
N ALA A 6 -13.04 20.16 0.32
CA ALA A 6 -11.95 20.01 1.29
C ALA A 6 -12.40 19.33 2.59
N ASP A 7 -13.55 19.75 3.14
CA ASP A 7 -14.12 19.16 4.36
C ASP A 7 -14.53 17.69 4.16
N GLN A 8 -15.12 17.36 3.01
CA GLN A 8 -15.46 15.98 2.68
C GLN A 8 -14.20 15.10 2.53
N ALA A 9 -13.17 15.61 1.87
CA ALA A 9 -11.90 14.91 1.71
C ALA A 9 -11.21 14.68 3.08
N LEU A 10 -11.22 15.68 3.95
CA LEU A 10 -10.68 15.57 5.30
C LEU A 10 -11.46 14.56 6.14
N PHE A 11 -12.79 14.60 6.11
CA PHE A 11 -13.65 13.63 6.79
C PHE A 11 -13.36 12.20 6.32
N LEU A 12 -13.25 11.97 5.01
CA LEU A 12 -12.93 10.65 4.47
C LEU A 12 -11.61 10.12 5.02
N LEU A 13 -10.53 10.92 4.98
CA LEU A 13 -9.26 10.45 5.51
C LEU A 13 -9.33 10.21 7.02
N GLN A 14 -9.70 11.25 7.78
CA GLN A 14 -9.54 11.27 9.23
C GLN A 14 -10.54 10.34 9.95
N ASN A 15 -11.79 10.31 9.48
CA ASN A 15 -12.86 9.59 10.16
C ASN A 15 -13.18 8.23 9.54
N VAL A 16 -12.86 8.03 8.25
CA VAL A 16 -13.21 6.77 7.55
C VAL A 16 -12.00 5.90 7.27
N TYR A 17 -10.89 6.46 6.78
CA TYR A 17 -9.79 5.66 6.25
C TYR A 17 -8.66 5.36 7.24
N LEU A 18 -8.27 6.30 8.12
CA LEU A 18 -7.11 6.13 9.00
C LEU A 18 -7.24 4.95 9.98
N GLY A 19 -8.43 4.66 10.49
CA GLY A 19 -8.68 3.52 11.37
C GLY A 19 -8.45 2.18 10.66
N PRO A 20 -9.21 1.90 9.57
CA PRO A 20 -9.00 0.73 8.74
C PRO A 20 -7.55 0.59 8.22
N LEU A 21 -6.95 1.66 7.69
CA LEU A 21 -5.56 1.65 7.21
C LEU A 21 -4.58 1.12 8.27
N LYS A 22 -4.70 1.60 9.51
CA LYS A 22 -3.84 1.16 10.62
C LYS A 22 -4.06 -0.32 11.00
N ASN A 23 -5.30 -0.78 10.94
CA ASN A 23 -5.64 -2.17 11.24
C ASN A 23 -5.13 -3.12 10.15
N GLU A 24 -5.39 -2.77 8.90
CA GLU A 24 -5.00 -3.54 7.73
C GLU A 24 -3.49 -3.64 7.59
N SER A 25 -2.74 -2.56 7.88
CA SER A 25 -1.28 -2.59 7.76
C SER A 25 -0.61 -3.58 8.71
N ARG A 26 -1.11 -3.68 9.94
CA ARG A 26 -0.64 -4.68 10.91
C ARG A 26 -0.92 -6.10 10.44
N VAL A 27 -2.06 -6.35 9.79
CA VAL A 27 -2.39 -7.66 9.22
C VAL A 27 -1.50 -7.95 8.02
N THR A 28 -1.32 -6.98 7.12
CA THR A 28 -0.44 -7.08 5.96
C THR A 28 0.97 -7.44 6.38
N ARG A 29 1.57 -6.70 7.33
CA ARG A 29 2.89 -7.01 7.91
C ARG A 29 3.01 -8.47 8.33
N LYS A 30 2.06 -8.99 9.10
CA LYS A 30 2.06 -10.39 9.56
C LYS A 30 2.01 -11.39 8.40
N VAL A 31 1.23 -11.11 7.37
CA VAL A 31 1.15 -11.98 6.19
C VAL A 31 2.43 -11.94 5.36
N LEU A 32 3.07 -10.78 5.23
CA LEU A 32 4.38 -10.67 4.57
C LEU A 32 5.46 -11.49 5.31
N GLU A 33 5.51 -11.38 6.64
CA GLU A 33 6.46 -12.12 7.49
C GLU A 33 6.24 -13.63 7.49
N ALA A 34 5.03 -14.09 7.22
CA ALA A 34 4.65 -15.50 7.25
C ALA A 34 5.21 -16.30 6.06
N VAL A 35 5.75 -15.65 5.02
CA VAL A 35 6.37 -16.36 3.90
C VAL A 35 7.66 -17.04 4.37
N PRO A 36 7.78 -18.37 4.28
CA PRO A 36 8.99 -19.09 4.67
C PRO A 36 10.17 -18.70 3.78
N ALA A 37 11.34 -18.50 4.40
CA ALA A 37 12.54 -18.06 3.68
C ALA A 37 12.97 -19.05 2.58
N ASP A 38 12.77 -20.34 2.81
CA ASP A 38 13.05 -21.44 1.87
C ASP A 38 12.00 -21.60 0.76
N LYS A 39 10.86 -20.90 0.85
CA LYS A 39 9.76 -20.96 -0.14
C LYS A 39 9.52 -19.65 -0.89
N CYS A 40 10.47 -18.71 -0.82
CA CYS A 40 10.39 -17.41 -1.49
C CYS A 40 10.13 -17.51 -3.01
N GLN A 41 10.61 -18.57 -3.67
CA GLN A 41 10.45 -18.79 -5.11
C GLN A 41 9.20 -19.58 -5.49
N HIS A 42 8.38 -20.00 -4.52
CA HIS A 42 7.14 -20.72 -4.81
C HIS A 42 6.21 -19.88 -5.70
N ARG A 43 5.60 -20.57 -6.66
CA ARG A 43 4.56 -20.06 -7.57
C ARG A 43 3.42 -21.08 -7.61
N PRO A 44 2.15 -20.67 -7.46
CA PRO A 44 1.02 -21.58 -7.63
C PRO A 44 0.81 -21.97 -9.10
N ASP A 45 1.27 -21.12 -10.03
CA ASP A 45 1.24 -21.34 -11.48
C ASP A 45 2.47 -20.68 -12.12
N PRO A 46 3.08 -21.24 -13.19
CA PRO A 46 4.25 -20.66 -13.85
C PRO A 46 4.13 -19.19 -14.25
N VAL A 47 2.94 -18.72 -14.67
CA VAL A 47 2.74 -17.30 -15.07
C VAL A 47 2.59 -16.35 -13.88
N SER A 48 2.37 -16.89 -12.69
CA SER A 48 2.23 -16.09 -11.47
C SER A 48 3.57 -15.53 -10.99
N LYS A 49 3.55 -14.39 -10.31
CA LYS A 49 4.70 -13.90 -9.53
C LYS A 49 5.12 -14.96 -8.50
N SER A 50 6.42 -15.02 -8.19
CA SER A 50 6.88 -15.77 -7.02
C SER A 50 6.42 -15.11 -5.73
N ALA A 51 6.41 -15.86 -4.62
CA ALA A 51 6.01 -15.34 -3.33
C ALA A 51 6.80 -14.08 -2.94
N ILE A 52 8.12 -14.05 -3.15
CA ILE A 52 8.95 -12.89 -2.82
C ILE A 52 8.68 -11.69 -3.73
N GLU A 53 8.39 -11.92 -5.01
CA GLU A 53 7.98 -10.86 -5.94
C GLU A 53 6.65 -10.23 -5.50
N LEU A 54 5.70 -11.05 -5.03
CA LEU A 54 4.40 -10.57 -4.53
C LEU A 54 4.54 -9.83 -3.19
N VAL A 55 5.38 -10.32 -2.26
CA VAL A 55 5.70 -9.64 -0.99
C VAL A 55 6.27 -8.25 -1.26
N ARG A 56 7.26 -8.14 -2.16
CA ARG A 56 7.85 -6.86 -2.57
C ARG A 56 6.82 -5.92 -3.20
N HIS A 57 5.98 -6.45 -4.10
CA HIS A 57 4.91 -5.68 -4.75
C HIS A 57 3.95 -5.07 -3.72
N ILE A 58 3.46 -5.87 -2.78
CA ILE A 58 2.53 -5.41 -1.74
C ILE A 58 3.17 -4.30 -0.89
N ALA A 59 4.39 -4.55 -0.38
CA ALA A 59 5.08 -3.63 0.50
C ALA A 59 5.33 -2.25 -0.15
N VAL A 60 5.79 -2.26 -1.40
CA VAL A 60 6.10 -1.03 -2.16
C VAL A 60 4.83 -0.32 -2.58
N ALA A 61 3.84 -1.05 -3.12
CA ALA A 61 2.64 -0.45 -3.69
C ALA A 61 1.82 0.33 -2.67
N GLU A 62 1.60 -0.21 -1.47
CA GLU A 62 0.81 0.51 -0.47
C GLU A 62 1.50 1.82 -0.07
N ASN A 63 2.80 1.77 0.23
CA ASN A 63 3.56 2.97 0.59
C ASN A 63 3.58 4.00 -0.53
N ARG A 64 3.71 3.57 -1.79
CA ARG A 64 3.62 4.47 -2.95
C ARG A 64 2.25 5.15 -3.05
N PHE A 65 1.17 4.43 -2.81
CA PHE A 65 -0.16 5.02 -2.81
C PHE A 65 -0.35 6.02 -1.66
N LEU A 66 0.18 5.74 -0.47
CA LEU A 66 0.14 6.72 0.63
C LEU A 66 0.99 7.96 0.33
N GLU A 67 2.18 7.79 -0.24
CA GLU A 67 3.06 8.88 -0.69
C GLU A 67 2.38 9.71 -1.79
N THR A 68 1.60 9.07 -2.67
CA THR A 68 0.79 9.77 -3.67
C THR A 68 -0.22 10.73 -3.02
N VAL A 69 -0.83 10.33 -1.89
CA VAL A 69 -1.74 11.21 -1.14
C VAL A 69 -0.98 12.36 -0.49
N ILE A 70 0.17 12.06 0.11
CA ILE A 70 0.98 13.03 0.86
C ILE A 70 1.56 14.10 -0.07
N ASP A 71 2.11 13.67 -1.19
CA ASP A 71 2.83 14.54 -2.14
C ASP A 71 1.88 15.13 -3.20
N GLY A 72 0.67 14.56 -3.34
CA GLY A 72 -0.32 14.99 -4.32
C GLY A 72 0.15 14.78 -5.76
N VAL A 73 0.93 13.72 -6.01
CA VAL A 73 1.44 13.30 -7.32
C VAL A 73 1.76 11.80 -7.28
N PHE A 74 1.43 11.06 -8.33
CA PHE A 74 1.80 9.66 -8.43
C PHE A 74 3.20 9.52 -9.06
N ASP A 75 4.19 9.10 -8.26
CA ASP A 75 5.55 8.80 -8.73
C ASP A 75 5.81 7.28 -8.73
N VAL A 76 6.20 6.75 -9.89
CA VAL A 76 6.55 5.32 -10.07
C VAL A 76 7.86 4.93 -9.40
N ASN A 77 8.73 5.91 -9.10
CA ASN A 77 10.01 5.70 -8.43
C ASN A 77 9.91 5.86 -6.91
N ALA A 78 8.78 6.39 -6.41
CA ALA A 78 8.52 6.50 -4.98
C ALA A 78 8.42 5.11 -4.31
N ALA A 79 8.76 5.10 -3.01
CA ALA A 79 8.83 3.92 -2.15
C ALA A 79 9.73 2.77 -2.68
N ALA A 80 10.86 3.09 -3.32
CA ALA A 80 11.82 2.07 -3.76
C ALA A 80 12.38 1.28 -2.55
N LEU A 81 12.24 -0.04 -2.60
CA LEU A 81 12.78 -0.94 -1.60
C LEU A 81 14.30 -1.10 -1.84
N PRO A 82 15.17 -0.85 -0.83
CA PRO A 82 16.61 -0.97 -1.02
C PRO A 82 17.05 -2.38 -1.45
N ASP A 83 18.08 -2.49 -2.29
CA ASP A 83 18.60 -3.78 -2.76
C ASP A 83 19.18 -4.66 -1.65
N THR A 84 19.47 -4.06 -0.49
CA THR A 84 19.92 -4.76 0.72
C THR A 84 18.79 -5.52 1.43
N VAL A 85 17.53 -5.20 1.16
CA VAL A 85 16.36 -5.80 1.81
C VAL A 85 15.89 -7.00 0.97
N LYS A 86 16.20 -8.23 1.39
CA LYS A 86 16.09 -9.43 0.52
C LYS A 86 15.09 -10.45 0.99
N THR A 87 14.91 -10.60 2.31
CA THR A 87 14.04 -11.62 2.89
C THR A 87 12.61 -11.10 3.13
N PRO A 88 11.60 -11.97 3.22
CA PRO A 88 10.24 -11.55 3.58
C PRO A 88 10.17 -10.77 4.90
N GLN A 89 10.97 -11.17 5.90
CA GLN A 89 11.04 -10.51 7.21
C GLN A 89 11.64 -9.11 7.11
N GLU A 90 12.73 -8.94 6.36
CA GLU A 90 13.33 -7.62 6.12
C GLU A 90 12.37 -6.70 5.35
N ILE A 91 11.65 -7.24 4.34
CA ILE A 91 10.67 -6.47 3.57
C ILE A 91 9.50 -6.05 4.45
N ALA A 92 8.99 -6.93 5.30
CA ALA A 92 7.91 -6.59 6.22
C ALA A 92 8.31 -5.54 7.25
N SER A 93 9.56 -5.60 7.75
CA SER A 93 10.10 -4.57 8.65
C SER A 93 10.23 -3.22 7.94
N TRP A 94 10.78 -3.21 6.72
CA TRP A 94 10.85 -2.00 5.89
C TRP A 94 9.45 -1.41 5.64
N TYR A 95 8.48 -2.28 5.30
CA TYR A 95 7.10 -1.90 5.06
C TYR A 95 6.50 -1.21 6.28
N GLU A 96 6.63 -1.80 7.47
CA GLU A 96 6.09 -1.24 8.72
C GLU A 96 6.72 0.12 9.05
N GLN A 97 8.05 0.24 8.94
CA GLN A 97 8.76 1.49 9.22
C GLN A 97 8.32 2.61 8.26
N ARG A 98 8.22 2.29 6.98
CA ARG A 98 7.78 3.26 5.95
C ARG A 98 6.31 3.63 6.13
N PHE A 99 5.45 2.64 6.40
CA PHE A 99 4.03 2.86 6.67
C PHE A 99 3.84 3.76 7.88
N ALA A 100 4.55 3.52 8.99
CA ALA A 100 4.44 4.34 10.20
C ALA A 100 4.78 5.82 9.94
N LYS A 101 5.84 6.07 9.15
CA LYS A 101 6.18 7.44 8.72
C LYS A 101 5.07 8.06 7.87
N ASN A 102 4.57 7.33 6.89
CA ASN A 102 3.52 7.80 5.99
C ASN A 102 2.20 8.04 6.74
N TYR A 103 1.85 7.17 7.68
CA TYR A 103 0.65 7.29 8.52
C TYR A 103 0.66 8.58 9.35
N GLU A 104 1.81 8.92 9.95
CA GLU A 104 1.94 10.17 10.70
C GLU A 104 1.94 11.42 9.82
N ALA A 105 2.33 11.31 8.54
CA ALA A 105 2.19 12.39 7.57
C ALA A 105 0.73 12.58 7.14
N LEU A 106 0.00 11.50 6.84
CA LEU A 106 -1.41 11.53 6.45
C LEU A 106 -2.28 12.26 7.49
N LYS A 107 -2.04 12.01 8.78
CA LYS A 107 -2.76 12.65 9.88
C LYS A 107 -2.69 14.18 9.87
N LYS A 108 -1.68 14.76 9.22
CA LYS A 108 -1.40 16.20 9.22
C LYS A 108 -1.85 16.90 7.94
N LEU A 109 -2.40 16.19 6.96
CA LEU A 109 -2.81 16.76 5.69
C LEU A 109 -4.05 17.65 5.84
N SER A 110 -4.07 18.75 5.08
CA SER A 110 -5.25 19.62 4.97
C SER A 110 -6.28 19.06 3.98
N GLY A 111 -7.53 19.52 4.09
CA GLY A 111 -8.59 19.14 3.17
C GLY A 111 -8.29 19.52 1.71
N GLU A 112 -7.63 20.66 1.49
CA GLU A 112 -7.21 21.13 0.16
C GLU A 112 -6.16 20.22 -0.47
N GLN A 113 -5.16 19.79 0.32
CA GLN A 113 -4.17 18.81 -0.14
C GLN A 113 -4.85 17.50 -0.56
N LEU A 114 -5.85 17.07 0.21
CA LEU A 114 -6.60 15.84 -0.01
C LEU A 114 -7.58 15.92 -1.20
N ALA A 115 -8.11 17.10 -1.49
CA ALA A 115 -9.00 17.36 -2.61
C ALA A 115 -8.26 17.59 -3.94
N LYS A 116 -6.95 17.86 -3.92
CA LYS A 116 -6.13 18.06 -5.12
C LYS A 116 -6.27 16.86 -6.08
N MET A 117 -6.51 17.14 -7.35
CA MET A 117 -6.54 16.12 -8.40
C MET A 117 -5.13 15.60 -8.68
N VAL A 118 -5.02 14.27 -8.74
CA VAL A 118 -3.78 13.56 -9.06
C VAL A 118 -4.01 12.71 -10.30
N ASP A 119 -3.17 12.92 -11.31
CA ASP A 119 -3.10 12.09 -12.50
C ASP A 119 -2.42 10.75 -12.19
N PHE A 120 -3.07 9.66 -12.58
CA PHE A 120 -2.51 8.32 -12.52
C PHE A 120 -2.01 7.89 -13.90
N ARG A 121 -0.84 8.43 -14.28
CA ARG A 121 -0.10 8.04 -15.49
C ARG A 121 -0.89 8.31 -16.79
N GLY A 122 -1.70 9.35 -16.83
CA GLY A 122 -2.56 9.70 -17.98
C GLY A 122 -3.77 8.81 -18.16
N LEU A 123 -4.05 7.87 -17.25
CA LEU A 123 -5.19 6.95 -17.36
C LEU A 123 -6.47 7.55 -16.76
N PHE A 124 -6.35 8.21 -15.62
CA PHE A 124 -7.44 8.89 -14.94
C PHE A 124 -6.89 9.90 -13.94
N GLU A 125 -7.71 10.89 -13.60
CA GLU A 125 -7.44 11.80 -12.49
C GLU A 125 -8.45 11.59 -11.37
N ARG A 126 -8.00 11.64 -10.12
CA ARG A 126 -8.86 11.54 -8.92
C ARG A 126 -8.34 12.44 -7.81
N PRO A 127 -9.20 12.87 -6.85
CA PRO A 127 -8.72 13.56 -5.64
C PRO A 127 -7.70 12.69 -4.89
N ALA A 128 -6.64 13.31 -4.36
CA ALA A 128 -5.52 12.64 -3.69
C ALA A 128 -6.01 11.65 -2.62
N VAL A 129 -7.02 12.02 -1.81
CA VAL A 129 -7.59 11.15 -0.77
C VAL A 129 -8.12 9.81 -1.31
N SER A 130 -8.54 9.75 -2.57
CA SER A 130 -9.02 8.51 -3.20
C SER A 130 -7.91 7.47 -3.32
N PHE A 131 -6.64 7.89 -3.39
CA PHE A 131 -5.50 6.97 -3.49
C PHE A 131 -5.20 6.26 -2.17
N ALA A 132 -5.63 6.79 -1.01
CA ALA A 132 -5.57 6.08 0.26
C ALA A 132 -6.46 4.83 0.22
N LEU A 133 -7.71 4.99 -0.25
CA LEU A 133 -8.63 3.86 -0.41
C LEU A 133 -8.14 2.89 -1.49
N LEU A 134 -7.71 3.41 -2.66
CA LEU A 134 -7.19 2.58 -3.75
C LEU A 134 -6.01 1.72 -3.30
N GLY A 135 -5.05 2.31 -2.59
CA GLY A 135 -3.90 1.60 -2.03
C GLY A 135 -4.31 0.52 -1.04
N MET A 136 -5.22 0.84 -0.12
CA MET A 136 -5.72 -0.12 0.86
C MET A 136 -6.43 -1.32 0.19
N VAL A 137 -7.35 -1.11 -0.75
CA VAL A 137 -8.05 -2.22 -1.41
C VAL A 137 -7.14 -3.05 -2.33
N HIS A 138 -6.18 -2.40 -2.99
CA HIS A 138 -5.14 -3.09 -3.77
C HIS A 138 -4.28 -4.00 -2.87
N THR A 139 -3.88 -3.51 -1.70
CA THR A 139 -3.12 -4.29 -0.72
C THR A 139 -3.93 -5.45 -0.17
N ILE A 140 -5.20 -5.24 0.20
CA ILE A 140 -6.10 -6.31 0.65
C ILE A 140 -6.25 -7.39 -0.43
N HIS A 141 -6.42 -6.99 -1.68
CA HIS A 141 -6.53 -7.91 -2.81
C HIS A 141 -5.27 -8.80 -2.95
N HIS A 142 -4.09 -8.20 -3.05
CA HIS A 142 -2.84 -8.96 -3.21
C HIS A 142 -2.42 -9.71 -1.95
N ARG A 143 -2.79 -9.23 -0.76
CA ARG A 143 -2.63 -10.00 0.49
C ARG A 143 -3.52 -11.24 0.49
N GLY A 144 -4.74 -11.14 -0.03
CA GLY A 144 -5.62 -12.31 -0.24
C GLY A 144 -4.97 -13.33 -1.19
N GLN A 145 -4.38 -12.85 -2.29
CA GLN A 145 -3.60 -13.68 -3.21
C GLN A 145 -2.42 -14.37 -2.50
N LEU A 146 -1.60 -13.63 -1.75
CA LEU A 146 -0.46 -14.19 -1.00
C LEU A 146 -0.91 -15.18 0.08
N SER A 147 -2.05 -14.94 0.73
CA SER A 147 -2.62 -15.87 1.71
C SER A 147 -2.97 -17.23 1.08
N SER A 148 -3.37 -17.25 -0.20
CA SER A 148 -3.58 -18.50 -0.94
C SER A 148 -2.26 -19.25 -1.16
N TYR A 149 -1.16 -18.52 -1.46
CA TYR A 149 0.16 -19.12 -1.64
C TYR A 149 0.64 -19.78 -0.34
N LEU A 150 0.47 -19.07 0.78
CA LEU A 150 0.85 -19.57 2.11
C LEU A 150 0.16 -20.91 2.45
N ARG A 151 -1.12 -21.08 2.09
CA ARG A 151 -1.81 -22.36 2.33
C ARG A 151 -1.17 -23.55 1.60
N CYS A 152 -0.57 -23.32 0.43
CA CYS A 152 0.19 -24.34 -0.30
C CYS A 152 1.60 -24.56 0.26
N MET A 153 2.08 -23.67 1.13
CA MET A 153 3.39 -23.74 1.77
C MET A 153 3.38 -24.50 3.10
N GLY A 154 2.21 -24.91 3.61
CA GLY A 154 2.07 -25.54 4.92
C GLY A 154 2.08 -24.53 6.06
#